data_AF-D2TZE6-F1
#
_entry.id   AF-D2TZE6-F1
#
_cell.length_a   1.000
_cell.length_b   1.000
_cell.length_c   1.000
_cell.angle_alpha   90.00
_cell.angle_beta   90.00
_cell.angle_gamma   90.00
#
_symmetry.space_group_name_H-M   'P 1'
#
loop_
_entity.id
_entity.type
_entity.pdbx_description
1 polymer ?
#
loop_
_entity_poly.entity_id
_entity_poly.type
_entity_poly.pdbx_seq_one_letter_code
_entity_poly.pdbx_strand_id
1 'polypeptide(L)'
;MKYFLILLLAIAIFIVSVTLGSSNNQIITFNYLIAKGDYPISTLLAILFAVGFVLGWLICGVFYAKALISLSNARRKIKRLESQLVESPLSEHDTKVALVTNEKR
;
A
#
# COMPACT_ATOMS: atom_id res chain seq x y z
N MET A 1 13.81 1.20 6.12
CA MET A 1 14.83 0.98 5.08
C MET A 1 14.38 0.09 3.91
N LYS A 2 13.73 -1.07 4.16
CA LYS A 2 13.33 -2.00 3.07
C LYS A 2 12.44 -1.35 1.98
N TYR A 3 11.42 -0.60 2.36
CA TYR A 3 10.54 0.10 1.41
C TYR A 3 11.24 1.23 0.63
N PHE A 4 12.19 1.92 1.27
CA PHE A 4 12.99 2.95 0.61
C PHE A 4 13.89 2.35 -0.47
N LEU A 5 14.49 1.19 -0.21
CA LEU A 5 15.33 0.49 -1.18
C LEU A 5 14.50 -0.06 -2.35
N ILE A 6 13.30 -0.60 -2.08
CA ILE A 6 12.36 -1.04 -3.11
C ILE A 6 11.89 0.14 -3.98
N LEU A 7 11.63 1.30 -3.37
CA LEU A 7 11.28 2.53 -4.09
C LEU A 7 12.43 3.00 -4.99
N LEU A 8 13.65 3.04 -4.46
CA LEU A 8 14.83 3.45 -5.23
C LEU A 8 15.10 2.49 -6.40
N LEU A 9 14.97 1.18 -6.18
CA LEU A 9 15.08 0.18 -7.24
C LEU A 9 13.99 0.36 -8.30
N ALA A 10 12.74 0.59 -7.89
CA ALA A 10 11.64 0.85 -8.81
C ALA A 10 11.87 2.12 -9.64
N ILE A 11 12.37 3.20 -9.02
CA ILE A 11 12.73 4.44 -9.72
C ILE A 11 13.87 4.19 -10.71
N ALA A 12 14.90 3.43 -10.33
CA ALA A 12 16.00 3.10 -11.22
C ALA A 12 15.52 2.31 -12.45
N ILE A 13 14.70 1.28 -12.24
CA ILE A 13 14.10 0.49 -13.33
C ILE A 13 13.21 1.36 -14.23
N PHE A 14 12.47 2.29 -13.63
CA PHE A 14 11.63 3.24 -14.35
C PHE A 14 12.46 4.14 -15.28
N ILE A 15 13.54 4.73 -14.76
CA ILE A 15 14.45 5.58 -15.55
C ILE A 15 15.09 4.78 -16.68
N VAL A 16 15.58 3.57 -16.41
CA VAL A 16 16.17 2.69 -17.43
C VAL A 16 15.14 2.37 -18.53
N SER A 17 13.90 2.03 -18.16
CA SER A 17 12.84 1.72 -19.11
C SER A 17 12.49 2.90 -20.02
N VAL A 18 12.34 4.11 -19.45
CA VAL A 18 12.06 5.33 -20.21
C VAL A 18 13.23 5.71 -21.11
N THR A 19 14.46 5.57 -20.61
CA THR A 19 15.68 5.92 -21.34
C THR A 19 15.86 5.00 -22.55
N LEU A 20 15.75 3.68 -22.34
CA LEU A 20 15.80 2.68 -23.41
C LEU A 20 14.68 2.88 -24.43
N GLY A 21 13.48 3.24 -23.96
CA GLY A 21 12.37 3.53 -24.85
C GLY A 21 12.58 4.79 -25.67
N SER A 22 13.10 5.88 -25.09
CA SER A 22 13.30 7.14 -25.82
C SER A 22 14.38 7.04 -26.89
N SER A 23 15.42 6.23 -26.65
CA SER A 23 16.55 6.07 -27.58
C SER A 23 16.21 5.24 -28.83
N ASN A 24 15.05 4.60 -28.87
CA ASN A 24 14.62 3.77 -30.00
C ASN A 24 13.84 4.57 -31.05
N ASN A 25 14.54 5.42 -31.79
CA ASN A 25 13.96 6.30 -32.81
C ASN A 25 13.58 5.58 -34.13
N GLN A 26 13.53 4.25 -34.13
CA GLN A 26 13.12 3.46 -35.29
C GLN A 26 11.63 3.66 -35.56
N ILE A 27 11.30 3.99 -36.81
CA ILE A 27 9.94 4.21 -37.27
C ILE A 27 9.34 2.88 -37.74
N ILE A 28 8.17 2.53 -37.22
CA ILE A 28 7.38 1.37 -37.66
C ILE A 28 6.12 1.91 -38.35
N THR A 29 5.91 1.45 -39.58
CA THR A 29 4.70 1.76 -40.35
C THR A 29 3.59 0.82 -39.95
N PHE A 30 2.55 1.35 -39.30
CA PHE A 30 1.33 0.60 -39.02
C PHE A 30 0.34 0.80 -40.16
N ASN A 31 -0.02 -0.31 -40.80
CA ASN A 31 -1.01 -0.32 -41.87
C ASN A 31 -2.36 -0.75 -41.27
N TYR A 32 -3.10 0.22 -40.75
CA TYR A 32 -4.47 -0.03 -40.29
C TYR A 32 -5.39 -0.11 -41.51
N LEU A 33 -6.43 -0.94 -41.42
CA LEU A 33 -7.36 -1.23 -42.53
C LEU A 33 -7.98 0.02 -43.20
N ILE A 34 -7.98 1.17 -42.50
CA ILE A 34 -8.52 2.45 -42.97
C ILE A 34 -7.41 3.49 -43.21
N ALA A 35 -6.22 3.35 -42.62
CA ALA A 35 -5.15 4.35 -42.71
C ALA A 35 -3.76 3.79 -42.37
N LYS A 36 -2.73 4.32 -43.02
CA LYS A 36 -1.33 4.07 -42.65
C LYS A 36 -0.83 5.17 -41.71
N GLY A 37 -0.17 4.79 -40.63
CA GLY A 37 0.46 5.72 -39.69
C GLY A 37 1.88 5.29 -39.36
N ASP A 38 2.82 6.23 -39.48
CA ASP A 38 4.22 6.03 -39.13
C ASP A 38 4.44 6.48 -37.67
N TYR A 39 4.82 5.53 -36.81
CA TYR A 39 5.04 5.80 -35.40
C TYR A 39 6.42 5.29 -34.96
N PRO A 40 7.18 6.08 -34.16
CA PRO A 40 8.41 5.57 -33.59
C PRO A 40 8.13 4.55 -32.48
N ILE A 41 9.01 3.57 -32.33
CA ILE A 41 8.94 2.56 -31.25
C ILE A 41 8.82 3.23 -29.87
N SER A 42 9.54 4.34 -29.69
CA SER A 42 9.51 5.14 -28.46
C SER A 42 8.10 5.53 -28.03
N THR A 43 7.23 5.93 -28.97
CA THR A 43 5.85 6.36 -28.64
C THR A 43 4.99 5.18 -28.22
N LEU A 44 5.11 4.05 -28.94
CA LEU A 44 4.36 2.84 -28.62
C LEU A 44 4.72 2.31 -27.23
N LEU A 45 6.03 2.27 -26.94
CA LEU A 45 6.54 1.84 -25.65
C LEU A 45 6.16 2.82 -24.54
N ALA A 46 6.19 4.13 -24.80
CA ALA A 46 5.75 5.15 -23.84
C ALA A 46 4.26 4.98 -23.47
N ILE A 47 3.39 4.71 -24.45
CA ILE A 47 1.96 4.47 -24.19
C ILE A 47 1.79 3.19 -23.35
N LEU A 48 2.45 2.10 -23.73
CA LEU A 48 2.37 0.83 -23.00
C LEU A 48 2.84 0.99 -21.54
N PHE A 49 3.92 1.74 -21.36
CA PHE A 49 4.48 2.02 -20.04
C PHE A 49 3.57 2.92 -19.20
N ALA A 50 2.98 3.96 -19.81
CA ALA A 50 2.01 4.83 -19.13
C ALA A 50 0.78 4.04 -18.66
N VAL A 51 0.25 3.15 -19.50
CA VAL A 51 -0.86 2.26 -19.13
C VAL A 51 -0.45 1.34 -17.98
N GLY A 52 0.70 0.66 -18.11
CA GLY A 52 1.22 -0.22 -17.06
C GLY A 52 1.45 0.52 -15.73
N PHE A 53 1.97 1.75 -15.79
CA PHE A 53 2.17 2.61 -14.64
C PHE A 53 0.85 3.00 -13.96
N VAL A 54 -0.16 3.42 -14.74
CA VAL A 54 -1.48 3.77 -14.20
C VAL A 54 -2.13 2.55 -13.54
N LEU A 55 -2.06 1.37 -14.14
CA LEU A 55 -2.57 0.14 -13.54
C LEU A 55 -1.83 -0.20 -12.24
N GLY A 56 -0.50 -0.19 -12.27
CA GLY A 56 0.33 -0.46 -11.10
C GLY A 56 0.09 0.54 -9.97
N TRP A 57 -0.06 1.82 -10.30
CA TRP A 57 -0.40 2.89 -9.37
C TRP A 57 -1.77 2.66 -8.72
N LEU A 58 -2.78 2.31 -9.52
CA LEU A 58 -4.13 2.07 -9.03
C LEU A 58 -4.15 0.89 -8.04
N ILE A 59 -3.50 -0.23 -8.40
CA ILE A 59 -3.40 -1.41 -7.56
C ILE A 59 -2.66 -1.07 -6.26
N CYS A 60 -1.47 -0.48 -6.38
CA CYS A 60 -0.67 -0.09 -5.21
C CYS A 60 -1.43 0.89 -4.29
N GLY A 61 -2.11 1.89 -4.87
CA GLY A 61 -2.88 2.88 -4.13
C GLY A 61 -4.03 2.26 -3.32
N VAL A 62 -4.77 1.32 -3.90
CA VAL A 62 -5.84 0.60 -3.18
C VAL A 62 -5.27 -0.26 -2.05
N PHE A 63 -4.19 -1.00 -2.29
CA PHE A 63 -3.55 -1.82 -1.26
C PHE A 63 -2.97 -0.96 -0.12
N TYR A 64 -2.37 0.19 -0.45
CA TYR A 64 -1.84 1.13 0.54
C TYR A 64 -2.97 1.74 1.39
N ALA A 65 -4.06 2.16 0.77
CA ALA A 65 -5.23 2.68 1.49
C ALA A 65 -5.80 1.63 2.47
N LYS A 66 -5.93 0.37 2.02
CA LYS A 66 -6.35 -0.75 2.88
C LYS A 66 -5.38 -0.98 4.04
N ALA A 67 -4.07 -0.92 3.79
CA ALA A 67 -3.06 -1.06 4.84
C ALA A 67 -3.16 0.07 5.88
N LEU A 68 -3.38 1.31 5.44
CA LEU A 68 -3.53 2.47 6.32
C LEU A 68 -4.80 2.36 7.20
N ILE A 69 -5.90 1.91 6.61
CA ILE A 69 -7.16 1.66 7.34
C ILE A 69 -6.97 0.52 8.37
N SER A 70 -6.32 -0.57 7.98
CA SER A 70 -6.02 -1.69 8.87
C SER A 70 -5.19 -1.24 10.08
N LEU A 71 -4.18 -0.40 9.86
CA LEU A 71 -3.32 0.14 10.91
C LEU A 71 -4.12 1.01 11.90
N SER A 72 -5.03 1.85 11.39
CA SER A 72 -5.93 2.66 12.22
C SER A 72 -6.87 1.80 13.06
N ASN A 73 -7.47 0.77 12.46
CA ASN A 73 -8.37 -0.14 13.15
C ASN A 73 -7.65 -0.98 14.21
N ALA A 74 -6.44 -1.47 13.91
CA ALA A 74 -5.60 -2.18 14.88
C ALA A 74 -5.25 -1.29 16.08
N ARG A 75 -4.88 -0.03 15.83
CA ARG A 75 -4.61 0.96 16.89
C ARG A 75 -5.83 1.21 17.78
N ARG A 76 -7.04 1.27 17.21
CA ARG A 76 -8.29 1.42 17.97
C ARG A 76 -8.60 0.20 18.83
N LYS A 77 -8.32 -1.01 18.34
CA LYS A 77 -8.49 -2.26 19.11
C LYS A 77 -7.53 -2.31 20.30
N ILE A 78 -6.26 -1.94 20.10
CA ILE A 78 -5.27 -1.86 21.18
C ILE A 78 -5.75 -0.92 22.28
N LYS A 79 -6.21 0.29 21.94
CA LYS A 79 -6.69 1.27 22.91
C LYS A 79 -7.88 0.77 23.76
N ARG A 80 -8.77 -0.04 23.17
CA ARG A 80 -9.91 -0.65 23.89
C ARG A 80 -9.50 -1.82 24.79
N LEU A 81 -8.48 -2.57 24.39
CA LEU A 81 -7.93 -3.65 25.22
C LEU A 81 -7.16 -3.05 26.40
N GLU A 82 -6.38 -2.00 26.17
CA GLU A 82 -5.73 -1.23 27.24
C GLU A 82 -6.75 -0.65 28.24
N SER A 83 -7.85 -0.05 27.77
CA SER A 83 -8.87 0.47 28.69
C SER A 83 -9.56 -0.64 29.49
N GLN A 84 -9.85 -1.79 28.88
CA GLN A 84 -10.41 -2.96 29.60
C GLN A 84 -9.40 -3.57 30.58
N LEU A 85 -8.10 -3.55 30.30
CA LEU A 85 -7.06 -4.00 31.24
C LEU A 85 -6.90 -3.06 32.43
N VAL A 86 -7.12 -1.75 32.23
CA VAL A 86 -7.13 -0.76 33.32
C VAL A 86 -8.40 -0.84 34.15
N GLU A 87 -9.51 -1.31 33.58
CA GLU A 87 -10.83 -1.38 34.22
C GLU A 87 -11.19 -2.79 34.77
N SER A 88 -10.50 -3.84 34.31
CA SER A 88 -10.55 -5.21 34.85
C SER A 88 -9.74 -5.30 36.15
N PRO A 89 -10.23 -5.97 37.20
CA PRO A 89 -10.74 -5.21 38.32
C PRO A 89 -9.76 -5.23 39.51
N LEU A 90 -9.17 -4.06 39.80
CA LEU A 90 -8.83 -3.68 41.17
C LEU A 90 -10.08 -3.64 42.08
N SER A 91 -11.29 -3.80 41.52
CA SER A 91 -12.55 -3.81 42.27
C SER A 91 -13.05 -5.21 42.65
N GLU A 92 -12.71 -6.30 41.96
CA GLU A 92 -13.36 -7.61 42.22
C GLU A 92 -12.55 -8.45 43.21
N HIS A 93 -11.22 -8.33 43.21
CA HIS A 93 -10.37 -8.96 44.22
C HIS A 93 -10.50 -8.25 45.57
N ASP A 94 -10.50 -6.91 45.59
CA ASP A 94 -10.62 -6.16 46.85
C ASP A 94 -12.03 -6.22 47.46
N THR A 95 -13.08 -6.28 46.63
CA THR A 95 -14.46 -6.44 47.16
C THR A 95 -14.70 -7.85 47.69
N LYS A 96 -14.19 -8.91 47.03
CA LYS A 96 -14.34 -10.28 47.55
C LYS A 96 -13.51 -10.50 48.82
N VAL A 97 -12.31 -9.93 48.92
CA VAL A 97 -11.50 -9.97 50.14
C VAL A 97 -12.16 -9.19 51.28
N ALA A 98 -12.76 -8.03 51.01
CA ALA A 98 -13.48 -7.25 52.02
C ALA A 98 -14.78 -7.93 52.51
N LEU A 99 -15.53 -8.57 51.62
CA LEU A 99 -16.75 -9.31 51.98
C LEU A 99 -16.44 -10.58 52.78
N VAL A 100 -15.43 -11.35 52.39
CA VAL A 100 -14.98 -12.55 53.13
C VAL A 100 -14.38 -12.19 54.51
N THR A 101 -13.79 -11.00 54.65
CA THR A 101 -13.26 -10.52 55.94
C THR A 101 -14.37 -10.02 56.88
N ASN A 102 -15.51 -9.55 56.34
CA ASN A 102 -16.65 -9.12 57.14
C ASN A 102 -17.54 -10.29 57.59
N GLU A 103 -17.70 -11.34 56.77
CA GLU A 103 -18.51 -12.52 57.10
C GLU A 103 -17.89 -13.40 58.20
N LYS A 104 -16.59 -13.24 58.49
CA LYS A 104 -15.87 -13.95 59.56
C LYS A 104 -15.77 -13.20 60.90
N ARG A 105 -16.41 -12.03 61.05
CA ARG A 105 -16.49 -11.29 62.32
C ARG A 105 -17.84 -11.48 63.02
#